data_AF-A0A377ECB5-F1
#
_entry.id   AF-A0A377ECB5-F1
#
_cell.length_a   1.000
_cell.length_b   1.000
_cell.length_c   1.000
_cell.angle_alpha   90.00
_cell.angle_beta   90.00
_cell.angle_gamma   90.00
#
_symmetry.space_group_name_H-M   'P 1'
#
loop_
_entity.id
_entity.type
_entity.pdbx_description
1 polymer ?
#
loop_
_entity_poly.entity_id
_entity_poly.type
_entity_poly.pdbx_seq_one_letter_code
_entity_poly.pdbx_strand_id
1 'polypeptide(L)'
;MNTQYLQYVREQLMAATADLNGATKGQLEAWQEHAQFDTGTYKRKKPRILDVVTGKMITLDNTPTSGKQSYAKGSSIALVSPVEFSTSSWRRAVLSLDEHQKAWLLWCYSESVRWGHQVTITQWAWSEFKDLLSNRKIAGKTLDRLKTLIWLAAQDVKSELAGREAYEYQTLASLVE
;
A
#
# COMPACT_ATOMS: atom_id res chain seq x y z
N MET A 1 -0.45 -0.81 -30.50
CA MET A 1 0.29 -0.91 -29.22
C MET A 1 0.88 -2.31 -29.15
N ASN A 2 2.18 -2.47 -28.89
CA ASN A 2 2.84 -3.77 -28.93
C ASN A 2 2.52 -4.58 -27.66
N THR A 3 2.27 -5.89 -27.75
CA THR A 3 1.91 -6.76 -26.61
C THR A 3 2.99 -6.72 -25.52
N GLN A 4 4.25 -6.68 -25.93
CA GLN A 4 5.41 -6.55 -25.03
C GLN A 4 5.37 -5.26 -24.20
N TYR A 5 4.90 -4.15 -24.78
CA TYR A 5 4.81 -2.87 -24.06
C TYR A 5 3.72 -2.92 -22.98
N LEU A 6 2.57 -3.54 -23.28
CA LEU A 6 1.50 -3.73 -22.30
C LEU A 6 1.94 -4.61 -21.13
N GLN A 7 2.69 -5.68 -21.42
CA GLN A 7 3.24 -6.55 -20.40
C GLN A 7 4.24 -5.81 -19.51
N TYR A 8 5.14 -5.02 -20.09
CA TYR A 8 6.06 -4.17 -19.33
C TYR A 8 5.32 -3.21 -18.40
N VAL A 9 4.29 -2.51 -18.90
CA VAL A 9 3.48 -1.59 -18.07
C VAL A 9 2.81 -2.34 -16.92
N ARG A 10 2.29 -3.53 -17.18
CA ARG A 10 1.65 -4.38 -16.15
C ARG A 10 2.64 -4.77 -15.05
N GLU A 11 3.83 -5.22 -15.42
CA GLU A 11 4.88 -5.60 -14.47
C GLU A 11 5.30 -4.41 -13.60
N GLN A 12 5.48 -3.23 -14.20
CA GLN A 12 5.82 -2.00 -13.47
C GLN A 12 4.70 -1.58 -12.52
N LEU A 13 3.43 -1.69 -12.93
CA LEU A 13 2.29 -1.39 -12.08
C LEU A 13 2.23 -2.34 -10.87
N MET A 14 2.35 -3.65 -11.09
CA MET A 14 2.35 -4.64 -10.02
C MET A 14 3.47 -4.36 -9.01
N ALA A 15 4.69 -4.11 -9.49
CA ALA A 15 5.83 -3.77 -8.63
C ALA A 15 5.64 -2.44 -7.88
N ALA A 16 5.00 -1.45 -8.50
CA ALA A 16 4.73 -0.16 -7.89
C ALA A 16 3.64 -0.22 -6.80
N THR A 17 2.69 -1.15 -6.93
CA THR A 17 1.56 -1.27 -6.00
C THR A 17 1.71 -2.39 -4.97
N ALA A 18 2.77 -3.20 -5.06
CA ALA A 18 3.06 -4.26 -4.10
C ALA A 18 3.28 -3.69 -2.69
N ASP A 19 2.79 -4.41 -1.68
CA ASP A 19 3.03 -4.07 -0.29
C ASP A 19 4.43 -4.56 0.15
N LEU A 20 5.36 -3.61 0.35
CA LEU A 20 6.74 -3.88 0.77
C LEU A 20 6.96 -3.61 2.27
N ASN A 21 5.89 -3.32 3.04
CA ASN A 21 5.98 -2.91 4.45
C ASN A 21 6.46 -4.02 5.42
N GLY A 22 6.81 -5.21 4.94
CA GLY A 22 7.33 -6.31 5.76
C GLY A 22 8.86 -6.33 5.92
N ALA A 23 9.60 -5.48 5.22
CA ALA A 23 11.07 -5.55 5.20
C ALA A 23 11.76 -4.99 6.47
N THR A 24 11.06 -4.17 7.25
CA THR A 24 11.59 -3.55 8.46
C THR A 24 10.62 -3.73 9.62
N LYS A 25 11.11 -4.18 10.78
CA LYS A 25 10.39 -4.07 12.05
C LYS A 25 10.01 -2.61 12.23
N GLY A 26 8.72 -2.29 12.26
CA GLY A 26 8.25 -0.90 12.23
C GLY A 26 8.89 -0.04 13.31
N GLN A 27 8.86 1.28 13.16
CA GLN A 27 9.56 2.22 14.06
C GLN A 27 9.25 1.97 15.56
N LEU A 28 8.01 1.59 15.88
CA LEU A 28 7.59 1.29 17.25
C LEU A 28 8.26 0.02 17.83
N GLU A 29 8.39 -1.04 17.01
CA GLU A 29 9.02 -2.29 17.42
C GLU A 29 10.53 -2.10 17.57
N ALA A 30 11.15 -1.32 16.68
CA ALA A 30 12.55 -0.89 16.83
C ALA A 30 12.78 -0.10 18.12
N TRP A 31 11.87 0.79 18.51
CA TRP A 31 11.96 1.51 19.79
C TRP A 31 11.75 0.61 21.00
N GLN A 32 10.89 -0.41 20.90
CA GLN A 32 10.71 -1.39 21.97
C GLN A 32 11.97 -2.23 22.21
N GLU A 33 12.68 -2.64 21.15
CA GLU A 33 13.96 -3.36 21.25
C GLU A 33 15.09 -2.47 21.81
N HIS A 34 15.03 -1.15 21.60
CA HIS A 34 16.01 -0.18 22.10
C HIS A 34 15.63 0.47 23.43
N ALA A 35 14.45 0.20 23.98
CA ALA A 35 14.06 0.71 25.28
C ALA A 35 15.00 0.15 26.35
N GLN A 36 15.87 0.99 26.90
CA GLN A 36 16.65 0.62 28.07
C GLN A 36 15.69 0.34 29.22
N PHE A 37 15.72 -0.90 29.72
CA PHE A 37 14.92 -1.34 30.85
C PHE A 37 15.43 -0.66 32.13
N ASP A 38 14.98 0.55 32.41
CA ASP A 38 15.41 1.30 33.59
C ASP A 38 14.58 0.83 34.79
N THR A 39 15.10 -0.16 35.52
CA THR A 39 14.48 -0.66 36.75
C THR A 39 14.76 0.33 37.88
N GLY A 40 13.78 1.17 38.20
CA GLY A 40 13.84 2.17 39.28
C GLY A 40 14.05 1.60 40.70
N THR A 41 14.17 0.28 40.85
CA THR A 41 14.39 -0.43 42.12
C THR A 41 15.70 -0.04 42.79
N TYR A 42 16.75 0.26 42.02
CA TYR A 42 18.03 0.72 42.56
C TYR A 42 18.49 2.01 41.87
N LYS A 43 18.41 3.13 42.60
CA LYS A 43 18.99 4.39 42.14
C LYS A 43 20.51 4.22 42.01
N ARG A 44 21.07 4.45 40.83
CA ARG A 44 22.53 4.44 40.61
C ARG A 44 23.19 5.47 41.55
N LYS A 45 24.21 5.03 42.31
CA LYS A 45 25.02 5.95 43.14
C LYS A 45 25.80 6.90 42.22
N LYS A 46 25.59 8.21 42.36
CA LYS A 46 26.29 9.22 41.57
C LYS A 46 27.76 9.32 42.02
N PRO A 47 28.75 9.25 41.11
CA PRO A 47 30.15 9.43 41.47
C PRO A 47 30.40 10.88 41.93
N ARG A 48 31.19 11.04 43.00
CA ARG A 48 31.65 12.35 43.49
C ARG A 48 33.14 12.45 43.23
N ILE A 49 33.56 13.52 42.57
CA ILE A 49 34.95 13.78 42.23
C ILE A 49 35.39 15.05 42.96
N LEU A 50 36.61 15.05 43.48
CA LEU A 50 37.21 16.22 44.09
C LEU A 50 37.74 17.12 42.97
N ASP A 51 37.24 18.34 42.89
CA ASP A 51 37.74 19.33 41.95
C ASP A 51 39.09 19.86 42.46
N VAL A 52 40.17 19.55 41.71
CA VAL A 52 41.55 19.87 42.09
C VAL A 52 41.78 21.38 42.19
N VAL A 53 41.02 22.19 41.44
CA VAL A 53 41.18 23.65 41.41
C VAL A 53 40.40 24.31 42.55
N THR A 54 39.18 23.85 42.80
CA THR A 54 38.26 24.50 43.75
C THR A 54 38.26 23.83 45.14
N GLY A 55 38.86 22.65 45.28
CA GLY A 55 38.95 21.87 46.52
C GLY A 55 37.61 21.31 47.03
N LYS A 56 36.54 21.44 46.25
CA LYS A 56 35.18 21.02 46.63
C LYS A 56 34.81 19.68 46.01
N MET A 57 34.03 18.89 46.75
CA MET A 57 33.48 17.62 46.27
C MET A 57 32.26 17.88 45.39
N ILE A 58 32.42 17.75 44.07
CA ILE A 58 31.35 17.98 43.10
C ILE A 58 30.71 16.64 42.73
N THR A 59 29.38 16.58 42.74
CA THR A 59 28.62 15.50 42.14
C THR A 59 28.63 15.71 40.63
N LEU A 60 29.28 14.82 39.90
CA LEU A 60 29.27 14.84 38.45
C LEU A 60 27.97 14.19 37.99
N ASP A 61 26.97 14.99 37.59
CA ASP A 61 25.66 14.45 37.21
C ASP A 61 25.76 13.52 36.00
N ASN A 62 26.70 13.80 35.10
CA ASN A 62 27.06 12.93 33.99
C ASN A 62 28.59 12.91 33.83
N THR A 63 29.23 11.73 33.81
CA THR A 63 30.59 11.62 33.25
C THR A 63 30.56 12.11 31.80
N PRO A 64 31.62 12.73 31.25
CA PRO A 64 31.70 12.98 29.81
C PRO A 64 31.42 11.65 29.12
N THR A 65 30.23 11.53 28.53
CA THR A 65 29.77 10.28 27.96
C THR A 65 30.70 10.03 26.79
N SER A 66 31.57 9.02 26.88
CA SER A 66 32.27 8.52 25.71
C SER A 66 31.19 8.03 24.76
N GLY A 67 30.81 8.90 23.82
CA GLY A 67 29.88 8.57 22.75
C GLY A 67 30.60 7.62 21.81
N LYS A 68 30.69 6.34 22.16
CA LYS A 68 30.88 5.32 21.15
C LYS A 68 29.66 5.43 20.26
N GLN A 69 29.88 5.83 19.01
CA GLN A 69 28.87 5.75 17.97
C GLN A 69 28.26 4.35 18.05
N SER A 70 27.01 4.26 18.51
CA SER A 70 26.31 2.98 18.71
C SER A 70 26.00 2.29 17.38
N TYR A 71 26.25 2.97 16.26
CA TYR A 71 26.36 2.32 14.97
C TYR A 71 27.63 1.47 14.93
N ALA A 72 27.44 0.16 14.99
CA ALA A 72 28.34 -0.74 14.28
C ALA A 72 28.55 -0.16 12.87
N LYS A 73 29.78 -0.18 12.34
CA LYS A 73 30.09 0.24 10.96
C LYS A 73 29.09 -0.41 9.99
N GLY A 74 28.03 0.29 9.68
CA GLY A 74 26.89 -0.17 8.91
C GLY A 74 26.28 1.07 8.32
N SER A 75 26.23 1.11 7.00
CA SER A 75 25.59 2.18 6.24
C SER A 75 24.24 2.54 6.84
N SER A 76 23.89 3.82 6.86
CA SER A 76 22.56 4.29 7.26
C SER A 76 21.48 3.46 6.56
N ILE A 77 20.52 2.94 7.33
CA ILE A 77 19.34 2.28 6.76
C ILE A 77 18.62 3.32 5.90
N ALA A 78 18.40 3.00 4.62
CA ALA A 78 17.66 3.89 3.74
C ALA A 78 16.22 4.01 4.25
N LEU A 79 15.77 5.24 4.49
CA LEU A 79 14.40 5.52 4.97
C LEU A 79 13.32 5.11 3.97
N VAL A 80 13.68 4.99 2.69
CA VAL A 80 12.81 4.58 1.59
C VAL A 80 13.51 3.45 0.86
N SER A 81 12.79 2.37 0.58
CA SER A 81 13.35 1.26 -0.20
C SER A 81 13.73 1.74 -1.60
N PRO A 82 14.87 1.31 -2.17
CA PRO A 82 15.24 1.64 -3.55
C PRO A 82 14.13 1.29 -4.56
N VAL A 83 13.41 0.19 -4.32
CA VAL A 83 12.28 -0.24 -5.15
C VAL A 83 11.15 0.79 -5.07
N GLU A 84 10.72 1.18 -3.86
CA GLU A 84 9.67 2.17 -3.66
C GLU A 84 10.04 3.53 -4.26
N PHE A 85 11.30 3.93 -4.17
CA PHE A 85 11.79 5.17 -4.77
C PHE A 85 11.73 5.09 -6.30
N SER A 86 12.22 4.00 -6.89
CA SER A 86 12.22 3.82 -8.36
C SER A 86 10.81 3.73 -8.94
N THR A 87 9.86 3.12 -8.24
CA THR A 87 8.46 2.96 -8.67
C THR A 87 7.55 4.12 -8.26
N SER A 88 8.10 5.14 -7.58
CA SER A 88 7.31 6.28 -7.09
C SER A 88 6.62 7.07 -8.22
N SER A 89 7.27 7.18 -9.39
CA SER A 89 6.70 7.84 -10.57
C SER A 89 5.43 7.13 -11.05
N TRP A 90 5.43 5.79 -11.08
CA TRP A 90 4.27 4.97 -11.43
C TRP A 90 3.12 5.14 -10.45
N ARG A 91 3.40 5.14 -9.14
CA ARG A 91 2.37 5.41 -8.13
C ARG A 91 1.73 6.79 -8.32
N ARG A 92 2.54 7.82 -8.59
CA ARG A 92 2.03 9.17 -8.86
C ARG A 92 1.19 9.22 -10.14
N ALA A 93 1.62 8.53 -11.19
CA ALA A 93 0.87 8.43 -12.44
C ALA A 93 -0.49 7.76 -12.22
N VAL A 94 -0.54 6.61 -11.53
CA VAL A 94 -1.80 5.91 -11.20
C VAL A 94 -2.73 6.80 -10.36
N LEU A 95 -2.19 7.52 -9.39
CA LEU A 95 -2.97 8.42 -8.54
C LEU A 95 -3.48 9.68 -9.27
N SER A 96 -2.88 10.03 -10.41
CA SER A 96 -3.30 11.16 -11.25
C SER A 96 -4.44 10.84 -12.21
N LEU A 97 -4.78 9.55 -12.38
CA LEU A 97 -5.86 9.11 -13.25
C LEU A 97 -7.24 9.39 -12.63
N ASP A 98 -8.26 9.38 -13.48
CA ASP A 98 -9.65 9.47 -13.05
C ASP A 98 -10.01 8.34 -12.07
N GLU A 99 -10.96 8.61 -11.19
CA GLU A 99 -11.30 7.71 -10.07
C GLU A 99 -11.64 6.28 -10.55
N HIS A 100 -12.39 6.15 -11.65
CA HIS A 100 -12.78 4.86 -12.21
C HIS A 100 -11.59 4.10 -12.82
N GLN A 101 -10.67 4.80 -13.50
CA GLN A 101 -9.47 4.21 -14.10
C GLN A 101 -8.48 3.76 -13.02
N LYS A 102 -8.25 4.63 -12.02
CA LYS A 102 -7.44 4.32 -10.84
C LYS A 102 -8.02 3.12 -10.08
N ALA A 103 -9.33 3.10 -9.84
CA ALA A 103 -10.01 2.00 -9.18
C ALA A 103 -9.84 0.68 -9.95
N TRP A 104 -9.94 0.70 -11.29
CA TRP A 104 -9.70 -0.47 -12.13
C TRP A 104 -8.28 -1.00 -11.98
N LEU A 105 -7.27 -0.14 -12.13
CA LEU A 105 -5.87 -0.56 -12.03
C LEU A 105 -5.52 -1.13 -10.66
N LEU A 106 -5.97 -0.48 -9.58
CA LEU A 106 -5.75 -0.99 -8.22
C LEU A 106 -6.49 -2.32 -7.99
N TRP A 107 -7.73 -2.43 -8.46
CA TRP A 107 -8.48 -3.67 -8.29
C TRP A 107 -7.89 -4.86 -9.07
N CYS A 108 -7.34 -4.62 -10.26
CA CYS A 108 -6.74 -5.66 -11.10
C CYS A 108 -5.30 -6.02 -10.68
N TYR A 109 -4.48 -5.04 -10.30
CA TYR A 109 -3.04 -5.22 -10.17
C TYR A 109 -2.47 -5.02 -8.76
N SER A 110 -3.19 -4.35 -7.84
CA SER A 110 -2.67 -4.06 -6.49
C SER A 110 -3.11 -5.05 -5.41
N GLU A 111 -3.54 -6.26 -5.79
CA GLU A 111 -4.14 -7.29 -4.91
C GLU A 111 -5.27 -6.78 -3.98
N SER A 112 -5.76 -5.57 -4.23
CA SER A 112 -6.68 -4.88 -3.33
C SER A 112 -8.09 -5.37 -3.60
N VAL A 113 -8.63 -6.17 -2.68
CA VAL A 113 -10.01 -6.70 -2.75
C VAL A 113 -11.02 -5.69 -2.17
N ARG A 114 -10.67 -4.39 -2.15
CA ARG A 114 -11.56 -3.35 -1.61
C ARG A 114 -12.85 -3.26 -2.40
N TRP A 115 -13.97 -3.40 -1.69
CA TRP A 115 -15.32 -3.25 -2.23
C TRP A 115 -15.51 -1.89 -2.93
N GLY A 116 -14.92 -0.82 -2.39
CA GLY A 116 -15.04 0.54 -2.94
C GLY A 116 -14.63 0.64 -4.41
N HIS A 117 -13.57 -0.06 -4.83
CA HIS A 117 -13.15 -0.03 -6.23
C HIS A 117 -14.20 -0.64 -7.15
N GLN A 118 -14.82 -1.76 -6.74
CA GLN A 118 -15.86 -2.43 -7.52
C GLN A 118 -17.09 -1.53 -7.70
N VAL A 119 -17.49 -0.80 -6.65
CA VAL A 119 -18.61 0.13 -6.71
C VAL A 119 -18.32 1.27 -7.69
N THR A 120 -17.14 1.89 -7.61
CA THR A 120 -16.75 2.98 -8.52
C THR A 120 -16.75 2.53 -9.98
N ILE A 121 -16.15 1.37 -10.28
CA ILE A 121 -16.08 0.82 -11.64
C ILE A 121 -17.48 0.54 -12.18
N THR A 122 -18.33 -0.13 -11.40
CA THR A 122 -19.67 -0.50 -11.86
C THR A 122 -20.62 0.69 -11.97
N GLN A 123 -20.48 1.71 -11.13
CA GLN A 123 -21.22 2.96 -11.27
C GLN A 123 -20.86 3.68 -12.57
N TRP A 124 -19.56 3.77 -12.89
CA TRP A 124 -19.09 4.38 -14.14
C TRP A 124 -19.53 3.56 -15.37
N ALA A 125 -19.37 2.24 -15.32
CA ALA A 125 -19.81 1.36 -16.42
C ALA A 125 -21.33 1.47 -16.65
N TRP A 126 -22.11 1.63 -15.57
CA TRP A 126 -23.55 1.83 -15.67
C TRP A 126 -23.93 3.20 -16.26
N SER A 127 -23.19 4.28 -15.98
CA SER A 127 -23.44 5.57 -16.62
C SER A 127 -23.16 5.52 -18.12
N GLU A 128 -22.03 4.96 -18.53
CA GLU A 128 -21.69 4.79 -19.95
C GLU A 128 -22.74 3.92 -20.67
N PHE A 129 -23.17 2.83 -20.03
CA PHE A 129 -24.18 1.96 -20.59
C PHE A 129 -25.56 2.63 -20.70
N LYS A 130 -25.92 3.51 -19.76
CA LYS A 130 -27.14 4.31 -19.85
C LYS A 130 -27.12 5.28 -21.01
N ASP A 131 -25.98 5.93 -21.25
CA ASP A 131 -25.83 6.86 -22.37
C ASP A 131 -25.97 6.13 -23.72
N LEU A 132 -25.44 4.90 -23.82
CA LEU A 132 -25.64 4.01 -24.98
C LEU A 132 -27.09 3.55 -25.16
N LEU A 133 -27.80 3.28 -24.06
CA LEU A 133 -29.19 2.83 -24.12
C LEU A 133 -30.17 3.90 -24.61
N SER A 134 -29.80 5.19 -24.53
CA SER A 134 -30.64 6.33 -24.92
C SER A 134 -32.03 6.31 -24.24
N ASN A 135 -33.01 7.09 -24.73
CA ASN A 135 -34.37 7.20 -24.17
C ASN A 135 -35.25 5.93 -24.31
N ARG A 136 -34.66 4.74 -24.44
CA ARG A 136 -35.40 3.48 -24.53
C ARG A 136 -36.03 3.13 -23.18
N LYS A 137 -37.33 2.87 -23.19
CA LYS A 137 -38.05 2.39 -22.00
C LYS A 137 -37.75 0.90 -21.82
N ILE A 138 -37.15 0.57 -20.68
CA ILE A 138 -36.81 -0.79 -20.28
C ILE A 138 -37.58 -1.11 -18.99
N ALA A 139 -38.05 -2.35 -18.85
CA ALA A 139 -38.70 -2.80 -17.62
C ALA A 139 -37.72 -2.79 -16.44
N GLY A 140 -38.19 -2.40 -15.25
CA GLY A 140 -37.34 -2.30 -14.05
C GLY A 140 -36.57 -3.58 -13.71
N LYS A 141 -37.23 -4.75 -13.83
CA LYS A 141 -36.59 -6.06 -13.64
C LYS A 141 -35.40 -6.29 -14.58
N THR A 142 -35.53 -5.86 -15.83
CA THR A 142 -34.45 -5.98 -16.81
C THR A 142 -33.29 -5.04 -16.49
N LEU A 143 -33.57 -3.83 -15.97
CA LEU A 143 -32.53 -2.91 -15.54
C LEU A 143 -31.70 -3.47 -14.38
N ASP A 144 -32.35 -4.10 -13.40
CA ASP A 144 -31.63 -4.67 -12.27
C ASP A 144 -30.76 -5.86 -12.68
N ARG A 145 -31.24 -6.71 -13.59
CA ARG A 145 -30.44 -7.77 -14.23
C ARG A 145 -29.25 -7.23 -15.03
N LEU A 146 -29.40 -6.09 -15.69
CA LEU A 146 -28.29 -5.49 -16.44
C LEU A 146 -27.19 -4.96 -15.50
N LYS A 147 -27.57 -4.38 -14.35
CA LYS A 147 -26.57 -3.96 -13.35
C LYS A 147 -25.79 -5.13 -12.78
N THR A 148 -26.47 -6.24 -12.47
CA THR A 148 -25.80 -7.46 -11.97
C THR A 148 -24.90 -8.06 -13.04
N LEU A 149 -25.33 -8.05 -14.30
CA LEU A 149 -24.52 -8.51 -15.43
C LEU A 149 -23.26 -7.66 -15.63
N ILE A 150 -23.35 -6.34 -15.51
CA ILE A 150 -22.16 -5.45 -15.58
C ILE A 150 -21.17 -5.76 -14.46
N TRP A 151 -21.67 -6.03 -13.25
CA TRP A 151 -20.81 -6.38 -12.12
C TRP A 151 -20.12 -7.74 -12.35
N LEU A 152 -20.84 -8.76 -12.84
CA LEU A 152 -20.25 -10.05 -13.19
C LEU A 152 -19.24 -9.94 -14.33
N ALA A 153 -19.55 -9.17 -15.37
CA ALA A 153 -18.64 -8.95 -16.50
C ALA A 153 -17.32 -8.30 -16.03
N ALA A 154 -17.38 -7.33 -15.12
CA ALA A 154 -16.18 -6.72 -14.54
C ALA A 154 -15.31 -7.75 -13.79
N GLN A 155 -15.93 -8.70 -13.09
CA GLN A 155 -15.22 -9.77 -12.39
C GLN A 155 -14.60 -10.78 -13.34
N ASP A 156 -15.33 -11.15 -14.39
CA ASP A 156 -14.88 -12.10 -15.40
C ASP A 156 -13.63 -11.59 -16.14
N VAL A 157 -13.65 -10.33 -16.56
CA VAL A 157 -12.48 -9.67 -17.18
C VAL A 157 -11.29 -9.63 -16.21
N LYS A 158 -11.54 -9.39 -14.92
CA LYS A 158 -10.47 -9.46 -13.91
C LYS A 158 -9.90 -10.87 -13.77
N SER A 159 -10.71 -11.92 -13.81
CA SER A 159 -10.21 -13.31 -13.76
C SER A 159 -9.42 -13.68 -15.01
N GLU A 160 -9.86 -13.24 -16.18
CA GLU A 160 -9.14 -13.41 -17.45
C GLU A 160 -7.76 -12.72 -17.37
N LEU A 161 -7.73 -11.48 -16.88
CA LEU A 161 -6.48 -10.77 -16.65
C LEU A 161 -5.56 -11.53 -15.68
N ALA A 162 -6.11 -12.21 -14.68
CA ALA A 162 -5.35 -13.05 -13.75
C ALA A 162 -4.92 -14.42 -14.33
N GLY A 163 -5.21 -14.69 -15.61
CA GLY A 163 -4.85 -15.93 -16.30
C GLY A 163 -5.78 -17.11 -15.98
N ARG A 164 -6.99 -16.86 -15.48
CA ARG A 164 -8.03 -17.87 -15.28
C ARG A 164 -8.90 -17.98 -16.53
N GLU A 165 -9.60 -19.10 -16.67
CA GLU A 165 -10.58 -19.28 -17.76
C GLU A 165 -11.68 -18.22 -17.65
N ALA A 166 -11.90 -17.48 -18.74
CA ALA A 166 -13.01 -16.55 -18.87
C ALA A 166 -14.28 -17.33 -19.22
N TYR A 167 -15.40 -16.92 -18.63
CA TYR A 167 -16.67 -17.51 -18.97
C TYR A 167 -17.13 -17.06 -20.37
N GLU A 168 -17.74 -17.96 -21.13
CA GLU A 168 -18.41 -17.55 -22.36
C GLU A 168 -19.59 -16.63 -22.03
N TYR A 169 -19.82 -15.58 -22.83
CA TYR A 169 -20.86 -14.57 -22.55
C TYR A 169 -22.26 -15.15 -22.29
N GLN A 170 -22.60 -16.25 -22.96
CA GLN A 170 -23.87 -16.95 -22.75
C GLN A 170 -23.95 -17.58 -21.35
N THR A 171 -22.86 -18.20 -20.90
CA THR A 171 -22.76 -18.77 -19.54
C THR A 171 -22.81 -17.69 -18.47
N LEU A 172 -22.19 -16.53 -18.66
CA LEU A 172 -22.31 -15.40 -17.74
C LEU A 172 -23.75 -14.90 -17.60
N ALA A 173 -24.46 -14.79 -18.72
CA ALA A 173 -25.85 -14.33 -18.74
C ALA A 173 -26.78 -15.28 -17.97
N SER A 174 -26.51 -16.60 -18.01
CA SER A 174 -27.30 -17.59 -17.26
C SER A 174 -27.16 -17.49 -15.73
N LEU A 175 -26.09 -16.85 -15.22
CA LEU A 175 -25.87 -16.66 -13.78
C LEU A 175 -26.73 -15.54 -13.16
N VAL A 176 -27.48 -14.80 -13.99
CA VAL A 176 -28.27 -13.61 -13.59
C VAL A 176 -29.78 -13.89 -13.57
N GLU A 177 -30.22 -15.13 -13.79
CA GLU A 177 -31.64 -15.52 -13.87
C GLU A 177 -32.48 -15.13 -12.65
#